data_AF-A0A519YZ97-F1
#
_entry.id   AF-A0A519YZ97-F1
#
_cell.length_a   1.000
_cell.length_b   1.000
_cell.length_c   1.000
_cell.angle_alpha   90.00
_cell.angle_beta   90.00
_cell.angle_gamma   90.00
#
_symmetry.space_group_name_H-M   'P 1'
#
loop_
_entity.id
_entity.type
_entity.pdbx_description
1 polymer ?
#
loop_
_entity_poly.entity_id
_entity_poly.type
_entity_poly.pdbx_seq_one_letter_code
_entity_poly.pdbx_strand_id
1 'polypeptide(L)'
;SSTGQPLTLPTFDLAFYPNVRGPYNFSTTGLNSNGTLSNPKDRWGGIFRRIETNDFEALNIEFIELWMMDPFAYKPNAQGGDMYFNLGNISEDILKDGYKSLENGLPPDGDASKTVESVWGRSAKLQPVVQAFDNSPSARQFQDIGLDGLSNSDERSKFANQINQIRAQVNAQAAADLEADPASDDFQYYRGSNLDNQNAGILKRYERYNGLEGNSKTTEQSRAETGIENTASTPLPDGEDVNRDNTSNSADAYYEYSIEMSPEMEIGQNYITDKVTNTVALANGEKQQIAWYQFKIPIIKGTAIGNIEDLKSIRFIRTYLTNFADTTILRMAKMQLLRGEWRRFNAEGSSDKVLADPVLGTNPIKDQSTLEVSTVSIEENGKRTPIPYV
;
A
#
# COMPACT_ATOMS: atom_id res chain seq x y z
N SER A 1 3.75 16.17 28.15
CA SER A 1 3.43 17.32 27.29
C SER A 1 2.86 18.41 28.17
N SER A 2 3.50 19.57 28.28
CA SER A 2 2.96 20.72 29.03
C SER A 2 1.81 21.44 28.30
N THR A 3 1.45 21.00 27.09
CA THR A 3 0.46 21.66 26.22
C THR A 3 -0.69 20.75 25.77
N GLY A 4 -0.77 19.50 26.26
CA GLY A 4 -1.84 18.57 25.89
C GLY A 4 -1.82 18.08 24.43
N GLN A 5 -0.87 18.53 23.61
CA GLN A 5 -0.68 18.02 22.25
C GLN A 5 0.08 16.68 22.28
N PRO A 6 -0.22 15.75 21.33
CA PRO A 6 0.54 14.53 21.16
C PRO A 6 2.02 14.86 20.92
N LEU A 7 2.90 14.30 21.75
CA LEU A 7 4.36 14.45 21.62
C LEU A 7 4.94 13.60 20.48
N THR A 8 4.18 12.61 20.00
CA THR A 8 4.63 11.61 19.03
C THR A 8 4.08 11.93 17.65
N LEU A 9 4.96 11.96 16.65
CA LEU A 9 4.59 12.05 15.25
C LEU A 9 4.15 10.66 14.75
N PRO A 10 2.87 10.46 14.36
CA PRO A 10 2.45 9.20 13.77
C PRO A 10 3.14 9.01 12.41
N THR A 11 3.43 7.75 12.11
CA THR A 11 4.05 7.32 10.86
C THR A 11 3.16 6.30 10.18
N PHE A 12 3.21 6.32 8.86
CA PHE A 12 2.73 5.25 8.01
C PHE A 12 3.93 4.34 7.69
N ASP A 13 3.93 3.16 8.27
CA ASP A 13 5.01 2.19 8.13
C ASP A 13 4.63 1.12 7.09
N LEU A 14 5.42 1.01 6.03
CA LEU A 14 5.28 -0.01 4.99
C LEU A 14 6.44 -0.98 5.08
N ALA A 15 6.16 -2.19 5.56
CA ALA A 15 7.13 -3.29 5.59
C ALA A 15 6.89 -4.22 4.39
N PHE A 16 7.93 -4.47 3.60
CA PHE A 16 7.86 -5.35 2.44
C PHE A 16 8.87 -6.49 2.58
N TYR A 17 8.34 -7.71 2.50
CA TYR A 17 9.07 -8.96 2.64
C TYR A 17 9.08 -9.69 1.29
N PRO A 18 9.99 -9.34 0.36
CA PRO A 18 9.94 -9.84 -1.02
C PRO A 18 10.20 -11.34 -1.16
N ASN A 19 10.72 -11.98 -0.11
CA ASN A 19 10.96 -13.41 -0.02
C ASN A 19 9.80 -14.18 0.62
N VAL A 20 8.81 -13.50 1.20
CA VAL A 20 7.62 -14.12 1.80
C VAL A 20 6.51 -14.13 0.76
N ARG A 21 5.75 -15.22 0.71
CA ARG A 21 4.59 -15.34 -0.16
C ARG A 21 3.49 -14.40 0.34
N GLY A 22 3.06 -13.48 -0.51
CA GLY A 22 1.91 -12.62 -0.23
C GLY A 22 0.56 -13.32 -0.47
N PRO A 23 -0.55 -12.65 -0.12
CA PRO A 23 -1.91 -13.17 -0.31
C PRO A 23 -2.20 -13.61 -1.75
N TYR A 24 -3.03 -14.65 -1.88
CA TYR A 24 -3.56 -15.23 -3.12
C TYR A 24 -2.48 -15.62 -4.14
N ASN A 25 -1.28 -16.00 -3.68
CA ASN A 25 -0.18 -16.39 -4.56
C ASN A 25 0.05 -17.91 -4.57
N PHE A 26 -0.50 -18.59 -5.58
CA PHE A 26 -0.32 -20.04 -5.76
C PHE A 26 0.82 -20.42 -6.72
N SER A 27 1.86 -19.59 -6.83
CA SER A 27 3.03 -19.88 -7.68
C SER A 27 3.70 -21.19 -7.26
N THR A 28 3.81 -22.14 -8.21
CA THR A 28 4.40 -23.46 -7.97
C THR A 28 5.88 -23.53 -8.29
N THR A 29 6.51 -22.41 -8.67
CA THR A 29 7.93 -22.33 -9.01
C THR A 29 8.61 -21.18 -8.27
N GLY A 30 9.94 -21.22 -8.20
CA GLY A 30 10.74 -20.17 -7.57
C GLY A 30 10.62 -20.16 -6.05
N LEU A 31 10.60 -21.35 -5.44
CA LEU A 31 10.53 -21.57 -4.00
C LEU A 31 11.81 -22.24 -3.50
N ASN A 32 12.28 -21.79 -2.34
CA ASN A 32 13.35 -22.43 -1.59
C ASN A 32 12.77 -23.56 -0.72
N SER A 33 13.63 -24.45 -0.23
CA SER A 33 13.20 -25.58 0.61
C SER A 33 12.50 -25.16 1.90
N ASN A 34 12.67 -23.94 2.38
CA ASN A 34 12.00 -23.39 3.56
C ASN A 34 10.69 -22.65 3.24
N GLY A 35 10.20 -22.72 2.00
CA GLY A 35 8.96 -22.07 1.56
C GLY A 35 9.10 -20.60 1.17
N THR A 36 10.28 -19.98 1.30
CA THR A 36 10.48 -18.61 0.83
C THR A 36 10.66 -18.54 -0.69
N LEU A 37 10.40 -17.38 -1.28
CA LEU A 37 10.58 -17.13 -2.71
C LEU A 37 12.09 -16.99 -3.03
N SER A 38 12.54 -17.64 -4.11
CA SER A 38 13.95 -17.65 -4.52
C SER A 38 14.41 -16.37 -5.22
N ASN A 39 13.48 -15.67 -5.89
CA ASN A 39 13.76 -14.46 -6.68
C ASN A 39 12.98 -13.26 -6.10
N PRO A 40 13.48 -12.63 -5.01
CA PRO A 40 12.76 -11.53 -4.34
C PRO A 40 12.63 -10.27 -5.21
N LYS A 41 13.60 -10.00 -6.11
CA LYS A 41 13.58 -8.80 -6.97
C LYS A 41 12.44 -8.79 -7.99
N ASP A 42 11.98 -9.96 -8.42
CA ASP A 42 10.87 -10.08 -9.38
C ASP A 42 9.49 -9.99 -8.70
N ARG A 43 9.46 -9.73 -7.38
CA ARG A 43 8.25 -9.65 -6.58
C ARG A 43 7.92 -8.20 -6.28
N TRP A 44 6.63 -7.93 -6.21
CA TRP A 44 6.12 -6.64 -5.80
C TRP A 44 5.06 -6.80 -4.72
N GLY A 45 4.84 -5.75 -3.95
CA GLY A 45 3.77 -5.66 -2.96
C GLY A 45 3.21 -4.26 -2.97
N GLY A 46 1.88 -4.13 -2.99
CA GLY A 46 1.23 -2.84 -3.14
C GLY A 46 0.00 -2.69 -2.27
N ILE A 47 -0.34 -1.43 -2.03
CA ILE A 47 -1.54 -0.99 -1.34
C ILE A 47 -2.16 0.12 -2.16
N PHE A 48 -3.48 0.24 -2.14
CA PHE A 48 -4.14 1.38 -2.76
C PHE A 48 -5.31 1.86 -1.93
N ARG A 49 -5.64 3.13 -2.12
CA ARG A 49 -6.68 3.83 -1.37
C ARG A 49 -7.45 4.74 -2.30
N ARG A 50 -8.75 4.89 -2.04
CA ARG A 50 -9.58 5.90 -2.69
C ARG A 50 -9.12 7.33 -2.35
N ILE A 51 -9.27 8.23 -3.31
CA ILE A 51 -9.09 9.67 -3.15
C ILE A 51 -10.47 10.31 -3.06
N GLU A 52 -10.71 11.09 -2.01
CA GLU A 52 -12.02 11.72 -1.76
C GLU A 52 -12.29 12.92 -2.67
N THR A 53 -11.23 13.62 -3.12
CA THR A 53 -11.36 14.81 -3.98
C THR A 53 -10.61 14.58 -5.27
N ASN A 54 -11.35 14.43 -6.36
CA ASN A 54 -10.88 13.83 -7.61
C ASN A 54 -10.31 14.80 -8.64
N ASP A 55 -10.76 16.06 -8.63
CA ASP A 55 -10.30 17.08 -9.59
C ASP A 55 -9.06 17.82 -9.05
N PHE A 56 -7.89 17.25 -9.31
CA PHE A 56 -6.63 17.81 -8.84
C PHE A 56 -6.30 19.14 -9.52
N GLU A 57 -6.76 19.36 -10.75
CA GLU A 57 -6.55 20.62 -11.47
C GLU A 57 -7.37 21.76 -10.86
N ALA A 58 -8.66 21.52 -10.57
CA ALA A 58 -9.51 22.50 -9.90
C ALA A 58 -9.00 22.81 -8.49
N LEU A 59 -8.51 21.81 -7.78
CA LEU A 59 -7.93 21.97 -6.44
C LEU A 59 -6.52 22.54 -6.43
N ASN A 60 -5.84 22.59 -7.57
CA ASN A 60 -4.42 22.93 -7.67
C ASN A 60 -3.53 22.04 -6.78
N ILE A 61 -3.78 20.73 -6.77
CA ILE A 61 -2.83 19.77 -6.20
C ILE A 61 -1.60 19.78 -7.10
N GLU A 62 -0.41 19.89 -6.52
CA GLU A 62 0.84 19.99 -7.29
C GLU A 62 1.83 18.89 -6.93
N PHE A 63 1.82 18.40 -5.68
CA PHE A 63 2.82 17.45 -5.20
C PHE A 63 2.22 16.34 -4.35
N ILE A 64 2.83 15.16 -4.42
CA ILE A 64 2.83 14.19 -3.32
C ILE A 64 4.02 14.56 -2.43
N GLU A 65 3.78 14.81 -1.15
CA GLU A 65 4.81 15.14 -0.17
C GLU A 65 4.83 14.11 0.95
N LEU A 66 6.03 13.71 1.38
CA LEU A 66 6.24 12.88 2.55
C LEU A 66 7.62 13.09 3.15
N TRP A 67 7.75 12.79 4.44
CA TRP A 67 9.03 12.66 5.12
C TRP A 67 9.33 11.19 5.35
N MET A 68 10.42 10.67 4.81
CA MET A 68 10.81 9.27 5.00
C MET A 68 12.02 9.17 5.92
N MET A 69 11.92 8.34 6.95
CA MET A 69 13.09 7.95 7.75
C MET A 69 14.04 7.16 6.86
N ASP A 70 15.34 7.40 6.97
CA ASP A 70 16.37 6.66 6.22
C ASP A 70 16.17 5.14 6.38
N PRO A 71 15.71 4.43 5.33
CA PRO A 71 15.42 3.01 5.43
C PRO A 71 16.70 2.16 5.48
N PHE A 72 17.86 2.76 5.17
CA PHE A 72 19.16 2.10 5.16
C PHE A 72 19.98 2.37 6.42
N ALA A 73 19.45 3.14 7.38
CA ALA A 73 20.14 3.47 8.64
C ALA A 73 20.66 2.25 9.42
N TYR A 74 20.02 1.09 9.27
CA TYR A 74 20.41 -0.17 9.90
C TYR A 74 21.01 -1.19 8.92
N LYS A 75 20.97 -0.92 7.61
CA LYS A 75 21.44 -1.80 6.54
C LYS A 75 22.14 -0.99 5.44
N PRO A 76 23.31 -0.36 5.73
CA PRO A 76 23.96 0.55 4.78
C PRO A 76 24.45 -0.13 3.49
N ASN A 77 24.62 -1.46 3.51
CA ASN A 77 25.06 -2.25 2.36
C ASN A 77 23.89 -2.91 1.59
N ALA A 78 22.63 -2.57 1.91
CA ALA A 78 21.51 -3.09 1.15
C ALA A 78 21.53 -2.55 -0.29
N GLN A 79 21.18 -3.39 -1.26
CA GLN A 79 21.18 -3.00 -2.68
C GLN A 79 20.10 -1.97 -3.01
N GLY A 80 19.06 -1.88 -2.18
CA GLY A 80 17.90 -1.05 -2.50
C GLY A 80 16.82 -1.79 -3.28
N GLY A 81 15.94 -1.00 -3.88
CA GLY A 81 14.81 -1.41 -4.71
C GLY A 81 14.04 -0.17 -5.17
N ASP A 82 12.79 -0.32 -5.57
CA ASP A 82 12.02 0.77 -6.16
C ASP A 82 10.67 0.94 -5.46
N MET A 83 10.29 2.19 -5.21
CA MET A 83 8.97 2.58 -4.74
C MET A 83 8.24 3.35 -5.82
N TYR A 84 6.98 3.00 -6.04
CA TYR A 84 6.14 3.61 -7.04
C TYR A 84 4.89 4.21 -6.42
N PHE A 85 4.46 5.35 -6.97
CA PHE A 85 3.13 5.89 -6.79
C PHE A 85 2.37 5.82 -8.12
N ASN A 86 1.10 5.41 -8.08
CA ASN A 86 0.18 5.55 -9.19
C ASN A 86 -0.97 6.47 -8.76
N LEU A 87 -1.28 7.49 -9.58
CA LEU A 87 -2.41 8.40 -9.38
C LEU A 87 -3.34 8.31 -10.59
N GLY A 88 -4.58 7.87 -10.37
CA GLY A 88 -5.58 7.86 -11.43
C GLY A 88 -6.72 6.90 -11.15
N ASN A 89 -7.17 6.26 -12.22
CA ASN A 89 -8.07 5.13 -12.16
C ASN A 89 -7.26 3.84 -12.05
N ILE A 90 -7.56 3.03 -11.05
CA ILE A 90 -6.87 1.79 -10.77
C ILE A 90 -7.94 0.71 -10.65
N SER A 91 -7.68 -0.44 -11.27
CA SER A 91 -8.60 -1.57 -11.21
C SER A 91 -8.82 -2.01 -9.75
N GLU A 92 -10.09 -2.13 -9.37
CA GLU A 92 -10.55 -2.68 -8.09
C GLU A 92 -10.72 -4.21 -8.12
N ASP A 93 -10.74 -4.81 -9.31
CA ASP A 93 -10.59 -6.26 -9.50
C ASP A 93 -9.15 -6.67 -9.10
N ILE A 94 -8.98 -7.13 -7.86
CA ILE A 94 -7.71 -7.55 -7.25
C ILE A 94 -7.43 -8.99 -7.67
N LEU A 95 -8.41 -9.88 -7.49
CA LEU A 95 -8.42 -11.26 -7.92
C LEU A 95 -8.94 -11.36 -9.35
N LYS A 96 -8.05 -11.13 -10.31
CA LYS A 96 -8.34 -11.00 -11.76
C LYS A 96 -9.21 -12.12 -12.35
N ASP A 97 -10.51 -12.04 -12.14
CA ASP A 97 -11.53 -12.97 -12.64
C ASP A 97 -12.81 -12.26 -13.14
N GLY A 98 -12.88 -10.93 -12.96
CA GLY A 98 -13.98 -10.10 -13.42
C GLY A 98 -15.25 -10.17 -12.57
N TYR A 99 -15.20 -10.87 -11.43
CA TYR A 99 -16.24 -10.83 -10.41
C TYR A 99 -15.94 -9.75 -9.38
N LYS A 100 -16.97 -9.33 -8.66
CA LYS A 100 -16.84 -8.42 -7.52
C LYS A 100 -16.91 -9.23 -6.25
N SER A 101 -15.77 -9.42 -5.62
CA SER A 101 -15.69 -10.07 -4.32
C SER A 101 -16.18 -9.13 -3.24
N LEU A 102 -17.04 -9.65 -2.36
CA LEU A 102 -17.58 -8.90 -1.23
C LEU A 102 -18.06 -9.89 -0.18
N GLU A 103 -17.37 -9.92 0.94
CA GLU A 103 -17.53 -10.92 2.00
C GLU A 103 -18.97 -10.99 2.56
N ASN A 104 -19.61 -9.85 2.81
CA ASN A 104 -20.98 -9.85 3.33
C ASN A 104 -22.04 -10.22 2.28
N GLY A 105 -21.66 -10.34 1.01
CA GLY A 105 -22.49 -10.95 -0.03
C GLY A 105 -22.52 -12.47 0.05
N LEU A 106 -21.52 -13.09 0.69
CA LEU A 106 -21.46 -14.55 0.81
C LEU A 106 -22.63 -15.07 1.66
N PRO A 107 -23.18 -16.25 1.32
CA PRO A 107 -24.34 -16.80 2.01
C PRO A 107 -24.05 -17.03 3.50
N PRO A 108 -24.87 -16.52 4.42
CA PRO A 108 -24.66 -16.68 5.86
C PRO A 108 -24.80 -18.14 6.33
N ASP A 109 -25.34 -19.01 5.48
CA ASP A 109 -25.50 -20.46 5.68
C ASP A 109 -24.46 -21.30 4.92
N GLY A 110 -23.54 -20.66 4.17
CA GLY A 110 -22.55 -21.35 3.34
C GLY A 110 -23.14 -22.05 2.10
N ASP A 111 -24.37 -21.69 1.68
CA ASP A 111 -25.03 -22.32 0.53
C ASP A 111 -24.35 -21.98 -0.81
N ALA A 112 -23.53 -22.90 -1.30
CA ALA A 112 -22.81 -22.78 -2.57
C ALA A 112 -23.73 -22.59 -3.80
N SER A 113 -25.03 -22.88 -3.72
CA SER A 113 -25.95 -22.61 -4.84
C SER A 113 -26.16 -21.11 -5.09
N LYS A 114 -25.87 -20.27 -4.10
CA LYS A 114 -25.98 -18.80 -4.15
C LYS A 114 -24.67 -18.12 -4.54
N THR A 115 -23.59 -18.88 -4.76
CA THR A 115 -22.30 -18.36 -5.22
C THR A 115 -22.02 -18.77 -6.67
N VAL A 116 -21.08 -18.07 -7.30
CA VAL A 116 -20.51 -18.41 -8.60
C VAL A 116 -19.03 -18.69 -8.41
N GLU A 117 -18.54 -19.79 -8.98
CA GLU A 117 -17.13 -20.16 -8.94
C GLU A 117 -16.33 -19.41 -10.00
N SER A 118 -15.14 -18.95 -9.62
CA SER A 118 -14.15 -18.31 -10.47
C SER A 118 -12.82 -19.09 -10.45
N VAL A 119 -11.78 -18.53 -11.06
CA VAL A 119 -10.43 -19.12 -11.02
C VAL A 119 -9.81 -18.99 -9.62
N TRP A 120 -10.13 -17.91 -8.90
CA TRP A 120 -9.59 -17.61 -7.57
C TRP A 120 -10.43 -18.20 -6.44
N GLY A 121 -11.75 -18.28 -6.60
CA GLY A 121 -12.59 -18.85 -5.56
C GLY A 121 -14.05 -18.77 -5.92
N ARG A 122 -14.85 -18.09 -5.10
CA ARG A 122 -16.27 -17.89 -5.34
C ARG A 122 -16.76 -16.53 -4.89
N SER A 123 -17.67 -15.96 -5.66
CA SER A 123 -18.31 -14.68 -5.36
C SER A 123 -19.82 -14.85 -5.24
N ALA A 124 -20.50 -13.94 -4.54
CA ALA A 124 -21.94 -13.96 -4.41
C ALA A 124 -22.66 -13.66 -5.73
N LYS A 125 -23.72 -14.41 -6.06
CA LYS A 125 -24.58 -14.10 -7.22
C LYS A 125 -25.40 -12.83 -7.05
N LEU A 126 -25.72 -12.50 -5.80
CA LEU A 126 -26.50 -11.32 -5.43
C LEU A 126 -25.63 -10.39 -4.59
N GLN A 127 -25.52 -9.15 -5.04
CA GLN A 127 -24.77 -8.14 -4.33
C GLN A 127 -25.65 -7.52 -3.23
N PRO A 128 -25.16 -7.41 -1.99
CA PRO A 128 -25.89 -6.74 -0.92
C PRO A 128 -25.96 -5.23 -1.19
N VAL A 129 -27.06 -4.61 -0.77
CA VAL A 129 -27.25 -3.15 -0.90
C VAL A 129 -26.37 -2.38 0.08
N VAL A 130 -26.07 -2.99 1.23
CA VAL A 130 -25.27 -2.40 2.31
C VAL A 130 -24.07 -3.29 2.54
N GLN A 131 -22.88 -2.69 2.60
CA GLN A 131 -21.64 -3.36 2.97
C GLN A 131 -21.51 -3.43 4.49
N ALA A 132 -22.26 -4.35 5.09
CA ALA A 132 -22.22 -4.65 6.50
C ALA A 132 -22.49 -6.13 6.69
N PHE A 133 -21.75 -6.73 7.62
CA PHE A 133 -21.97 -8.12 7.99
C PHE A 133 -23.27 -8.31 8.78
N ASP A 134 -23.72 -9.56 8.82
CA ASP A 134 -24.69 -9.99 9.81
C ASP A 134 -24.09 -9.96 11.23
N ASN A 135 -24.93 -9.74 12.23
CA ASN A 135 -24.54 -9.76 13.64
C ASN A 135 -24.39 -11.19 14.20
N SER A 136 -24.84 -12.21 13.47
CA SER A 136 -24.76 -13.61 13.88
C SER A 136 -23.32 -14.15 13.77
N PRO A 137 -22.72 -14.65 14.87
CA PRO A 137 -21.42 -15.31 14.82
C PRO A 137 -21.39 -16.53 13.89
N SER A 138 -22.51 -17.24 13.75
CA SER A 138 -22.61 -18.41 12.88
C SER A 138 -22.56 -18.08 11.39
N ALA A 139 -22.93 -16.85 11.02
CA ALA A 139 -22.82 -16.36 9.66
C ALA A 139 -21.39 -15.88 9.36
N ARG A 140 -20.74 -15.26 10.37
CA ARG A 140 -19.42 -14.64 10.19
C ARG A 140 -18.37 -15.62 9.67
N GLN A 141 -18.38 -16.86 10.14
CA GLN A 141 -17.44 -17.91 9.68
C GLN A 141 -17.55 -18.25 8.18
N PHE A 142 -18.65 -17.88 7.51
CA PHE A 142 -18.86 -18.11 6.08
C PHE A 142 -18.71 -16.82 5.24
N GLN A 143 -18.51 -15.68 5.90
CA GLN A 143 -18.44 -14.37 5.26
C GLN A 143 -17.04 -13.75 5.39
N ASP A 144 -16.45 -13.77 6.60
CA ASP A 144 -15.12 -13.22 6.93
C ASP A 144 -14.02 -14.22 6.54
N ILE A 145 -13.96 -14.53 5.24
CA ILE A 145 -13.13 -15.58 4.62
C ILE A 145 -12.37 -15.05 3.40
N GLY A 146 -11.97 -13.78 3.44
CA GLY A 146 -11.10 -13.18 2.44
C GLY A 146 -11.81 -12.84 1.12
N LEU A 147 -11.02 -12.31 0.19
CA LEU A 147 -11.51 -11.88 -1.14
C LEU A 147 -11.87 -13.06 -2.03
N ASP A 148 -11.23 -14.22 -1.87
CA ASP A 148 -11.55 -15.37 -2.71
C ASP A 148 -12.86 -16.07 -2.28
N GLY A 149 -13.39 -15.72 -1.11
CA GLY A 149 -14.61 -16.30 -0.56
C GLY A 149 -14.45 -17.78 -0.20
N LEU A 150 -13.23 -18.25 0.03
CA LEU A 150 -12.93 -19.61 0.43
C LEU A 150 -12.37 -19.60 1.86
N SER A 151 -12.74 -20.59 2.65
CA SER A 151 -12.00 -20.84 3.89
C SER A 151 -10.73 -21.61 3.57
N ASN A 152 -9.74 -21.56 4.45
CA ASN A 152 -8.57 -22.44 4.43
C ASN A 152 -8.84 -23.94 4.08
N SER A 153 -9.98 -24.51 4.48
CA SER A 153 -10.34 -25.89 4.09
C SER A 153 -10.78 -26.02 2.63
N ASP A 154 -11.50 -25.02 2.13
CA ASP A 154 -12.00 -24.99 0.76
C ASP A 154 -10.87 -24.63 -0.21
N GLU A 155 -9.96 -23.74 0.18
CA GLU A 155 -8.73 -23.44 -0.56
C GLU A 155 -7.87 -24.67 -0.77
N ARG A 156 -7.67 -25.49 0.28
CA ARG A 156 -6.95 -26.77 0.18
C ARG A 156 -7.55 -27.68 -0.88
N SER A 157 -8.87 -27.65 -1.03
CA SER A 157 -9.59 -28.44 -2.02
C SER A 157 -9.47 -27.82 -3.42
N LYS A 158 -9.68 -26.51 -3.54
CA LYS A 158 -9.61 -25.73 -4.79
C LYS A 158 -8.23 -25.79 -5.43
N PHE A 159 -7.19 -25.59 -4.62
CA PHE A 159 -5.80 -25.46 -5.04
C PHE A 159 -4.96 -26.70 -4.75
N ALA A 160 -5.59 -27.87 -4.55
CA ALA A 160 -4.91 -29.12 -4.22
C ALA A 160 -3.75 -29.46 -5.17
N ASN A 161 -3.91 -29.18 -6.47
CA ASN A 161 -2.86 -29.43 -7.47
C ASN A 161 -1.63 -28.56 -7.21
N GLN A 162 -1.81 -27.25 -7.01
CA GLN A 162 -0.75 -26.29 -6.75
C GLN A 162 -0.07 -26.60 -5.42
N ILE A 163 -0.86 -26.86 -4.38
CA ILE A 163 -0.37 -27.23 -3.04
C ILE A 163 0.51 -28.47 -3.12
N ASN A 164 0.06 -29.53 -3.81
CA ASN A 164 0.84 -30.76 -3.96
C ASN A 164 2.16 -30.53 -4.73
N GLN A 165 2.15 -29.66 -5.75
CA GLN A 165 3.38 -29.29 -6.47
C GLN A 165 4.36 -28.52 -5.58
N ILE A 166 3.86 -27.59 -4.75
CA ILE A 166 4.70 -26.83 -3.82
C ILE A 166 5.28 -27.75 -2.74
N ARG A 167 4.45 -28.63 -2.15
CA ARG A 167 4.86 -29.58 -1.12
C ARG A 167 5.99 -30.51 -1.55
N ALA A 168 6.03 -30.87 -2.84
CA ALA A 168 7.11 -31.69 -3.38
C ALA A 168 8.48 -30.97 -3.42
N GLN A 169 8.49 -29.64 -3.27
CA GLN A 169 9.69 -28.80 -3.37
C GLN A 169 10.18 -28.26 -2.01
N VAL A 170 9.29 -28.21 -1.01
CA VAL A 170 9.57 -27.60 0.30
C VAL A 170 9.72 -28.66 1.40
N ASN A 171 10.30 -28.24 2.52
CA ASN A 171 10.45 -29.09 3.70
C ASN A 171 9.09 -29.30 4.42
N ALA A 172 9.07 -30.23 5.37
CA ALA A 172 7.84 -30.61 6.06
C ALA A 172 7.17 -29.44 6.83
N GLN A 173 7.96 -28.53 7.40
CA GLN A 173 7.41 -27.37 8.12
C GLN A 173 6.76 -26.38 7.15
N ALA A 174 7.44 -26.00 6.07
CA ALA A 174 6.91 -25.10 5.07
C ALA A 174 5.69 -25.69 4.34
N ALA A 175 5.66 -27.01 4.15
CA ALA A 175 4.48 -27.72 3.66
C ALA A 175 3.30 -27.61 4.63
N ALA A 176 3.54 -27.78 5.94
CA ALA A 176 2.51 -27.64 6.96
C ALA A 176 2.01 -26.18 7.07
N ASP A 177 2.91 -25.21 6.99
CA ASP A 177 2.55 -23.78 7.00
C ASP A 177 1.70 -23.40 5.78
N LEU A 178 2.03 -23.92 4.59
CA LEU A 178 1.22 -23.77 3.38
C LEU A 178 -0.16 -24.43 3.50
N GLU A 179 -0.27 -25.59 4.15
CA GLU A 179 -1.56 -26.27 4.32
C GLU A 179 -2.44 -25.62 5.38
N ALA A 180 -1.83 -24.91 6.33
CA ALA A 180 -2.55 -24.16 7.35
C ALA A 180 -3.17 -22.87 6.79
N ASP A 181 -2.47 -22.24 5.84
CA ASP A 181 -2.83 -20.95 5.23
C ASP A 181 -2.47 -20.96 3.72
N PRO A 182 -3.26 -21.66 2.88
CA PRO A 182 -2.96 -21.81 1.45
C PRO A 182 -2.94 -20.49 0.68
N ALA A 183 -3.93 -19.61 0.87
CA ALA A 183 -4.00 -18.31 0.24
C ALA A 183 -3.08 -17.26 0.88
N SER A 184 -2.52 -17.48 2.08
CA SER A 184 -1.65 -16.50 2.76
C SER A 184 -2.34 -15.19 3.11
N ASP A 185 -3.63 -15.27 3.43
CA ASP A 185 -4.50 -14.15 3.76
C ASP A 185 -5.10 -14.24 5.18
N ASP A 186 -4.69 -15.22 5.99
CA ASP A 186 -5.07 -15.32 7.40
C ASP A 186 -4.70 -14.07 8.22
N PHE A 187 -5.67 -13.52 8.94
CA PHE A 187 -5.46 -12.44 9.89
C PHE A 187 -4.91 -12.93 11.23
N GLN A 188 -3.89 -12.22 11.75
CA GLN A 188 -3.39 -12.40 13.11
C GLN A 188 -3.38 -11.10 13.92
N TYR A 189 -4.06 -11.10 15.07
CA TYR A 189 -4.05 -9.97 15.98
C TYR A 189 -2.68 -9.80 16.67
N TYR A 190 -2.11 -8.60 16.57
CA TYR A 190 -0.74 -8.27 16.98
C TYR A 190 -0.44 -8.44 18.49
N ARG A 191 -1.46 -8.54 19.35
CA ARG A 191 -1.35 -8.80 20.80
C ARG A 191 -1.84 -10.18 21.22
N GLY A 192 -1.97 -11.11 20.28
CA GLY A 192 -2.37 -12.48 20.58
C GLY A 192 -1.32 -13.22 21.42
N SER A 193 -1.78 -14.13 22.27
CA SER A 193 -0.93 -14.94 23.18
C SER A 193 0.11 -15.78 22.43
N ASN A 194 -0.19 -16.22 21.21
CA ASN A 194 0.76 -16.94 20.35
C ASN A 194 2.02 -16.12 20.07
N LEU A 195 1.88 -14.81 19.81
CA LEU A 195 2.99 -13.90 19.57
C LEU A 195 3.75 -13.57 20.85
N ASP A 196 3.04 -13.52 21.99
CA ASP A 196 3.67 -13.35 23.31
C ASP A 196 4.53 -14.57 23.69
N ASN A 197 4.01 -15.78 23.48
CA ASN A 197 4.74 -17.03 23.73
C ASN A 197 6.01 -17.15 22.86
N GLN A 198 5.99 -16.57 21.66
CA GLN A 198 7.15 -16.52 20.76
C GLN A 198 8.11 -15.37 21.08
N ASN A 199 7.82 -14.50 22.06
CA ASN A 199 8.53 -13.25 22.30
C ASN A 199 8.68 -12.41 21.01
N ALA A 200 7.63 -12.36 20.19
CA ALA A 200 7.66 -11.72 18.89
C ALA A 200 7.95 -10.21 19.00
N GLY A 201 8.91 -9.73 18.21
CA GLY A 201 9.19 -8.31 18.04
C GLY A 201 8.09 -7.58 17.26
N ILE A 202 8.14 -6.25 17.23
CA ILE A 202 7.08 -5.39 16.66
C ILE A 202 6.78 -5.77 15.20
N LEU A 203 7.78 -5.90 14.33
CA LEU A 203 7.57 -6.22 12.92
C LEU A 203 6.87 -7.56 12.71
N LYS A 204 7.28 -8.59 13.47
CA LYS A 204 6.66 -9.92 13.41
C LYS A 204 5.21 -9.89 13.85
N ARG A 205 4.86 -9.06 14.83
CA ARG A 205 3.48 -8.91 15.32
C ARG A 205 2.52 -8.31 14.28
N TYR A 206 3.02 -7.49 13.36
CA TYR A 206 2.22 -6.86 12.31
C TYR A 206 2.32 -7.57 10.95
N GLU A 207 3.16 -8.62 10.82
CA GLU A 207 3.39 -9.31 9.55
C GLU A 207 2.11 -9.88 8.92
N ARG A 208 1.17 -10.35 9.75
CA ARG A 208 -0.13 -10.91 9.32
C ARG A 208 -1.34 -10.07 9.74
N TYR A 209 -1.12 -8.83 10.18
CA TYR A 209 -2.21 -7.96 10.65
C TYR A 209 -3.10 -7.45 9.51
N ASN A 210 -2.59 -7.45 8.28
CA ASN A 210 -3.33 -7.04 7.08
C ASN A 210 -3.99 -8.23 6.34
N GLY A 211 -4.01 -9.41 6.94
CA GLY A 211 -4.79 -10.55 6.42
C GLY A 211 -6.29 -10.22 6.40
N LEU A 212 -7.01 -10.88 5.50
CA LEU A 212 -8.43 -10.65 5.23
C LEU A 212 -9.29 -11.74 5.90
N GLU A 213 -8.94 -13.03 5.77
CA GLU A 213 -9.66 -14.10 6.48
C GLU A 213 -9.59 -13.91 8.00
N GLY A 214 -10.75 -13.70 8.63
CA GLY A 214 -10.86 -13.58 10.08
C GLY A 214 -10.49 -12.20 10.65
N ASN A 215 -10.42 -11.14 9.83
CA ASN A 215 -10.01 -9.81 10.31
C ASN A 215 -11.15 -9.01 10.96
N SER A 216 -12.40 -9.49 10.81
CA SER A 216 -13.61 -8.82 11.29
C SER A 216 -14.38 -9.65 12.34
N LYS A 217 -13.68 -10.56 13.04
CA LYS A 217 -14.20 -11.43 14.10
C LYS A 217 -15.14 -10.71 15.07
N THR A 218 -16.26 -11.37 15.38
CA THR A 218 -17.15 -10.93 16.47
C THR A 218 -16.43 -10.98 17.83
N THR A 219 -16.98 -10.30 18.84
CA THR A 219 -16.45 -10.36 20.21
C THR A 219 -16.40 -11.79 20.76
N GLU A 220 -17.38 -12.63 20.43
CA GLU A 220 -17.42 -14.02 20.86
C GLU A 220 -16.27 -14.83 20.23
N GLN A 221 -16.09 -14.71 18.92
CA GLN A 221 -14.98 -15.35 18.19
C GLN A 221 -13.62 -14.87 18.69
N SER A 222 -13.47 -13.55 18.89
CA SER A 222 -12.25 -12.94 19.41
C SER A 222 -11.86 -13.52 20.79
N ARG A 223 -12.83 -13.63 21.71
CA ARG A 223 -12.59 -14.22 23.04
C ARG A 223 -12.25 -15.71 22.95
N ALA A 224 -12.95 -16.45 22.09
CA ALA A 224 -12.74 -17.88 21.94
C ALA A 224 -11.34 -18.22 21.42
N GLU A 225 -10.82 -17.41 20.49
CA GLU A 225 -9.52 -17.65 19.85
C GLU A 225 -8.35 -17.08 20.66
N THR A 226 -8.45 -15.84 21.14
CA THR A 226 -7.30 -15.14 21.73
C THR A 226 -7.48 -14.80 23.20
N GLY A 227 -8.68 -14.95 23.77
CA GLY A 227 -9.03 -14.45 25.10
C GLY A 227 -9.16 -12.93 25.22
N ILE A 228 -9.24 -12.21 24.09
CA ILE A 228 -9.33 -10.73 24.05
C ILE A 228 -10.65 -10.35 23.35
N GLU A 229 -11.36 -9.35 23.86
CA GLU A 229 -12.70 -9.01 23.34
C GLU A 229 -12.70 -8.32 21.97
N ASN A 230 -11.67 -7.51 21.70
CA ASN A 230 -11.61 -6.62 20.54
C ASN A 230 -10.36 -6.92 19.73
N THR A 231 -10.40 -7.99 18.93
CA THR A 231 -9.27 -8.40 18.09
C THR A 231 -9.45 -8.11 16.61
N ALA A 232 -10.66 -7.77 16.17
CA ALA A 232 -10.93 -7.34 14.81
C ALA A 232 -10.13 -6.08 14.45
N SER A 233 -9.59 -6.04 13.24
CA SER A 233 -8.97 -4.85 12.65
C SER A 233 -10.02 -3.89 12.08
N THR A 234 -11.14 -4.45 11.58
CA THR A 234 -12.23 -3.71 10.96
C THR A 234 -13.58 -4.36 11.29
N PRO A 235 -14.68 -3.58 11.45
CA PRO A 235 -16.03 -4.13 11.53
C PRO A 235 -16.69 -4.26 10.15
N LEU A 236 -16.02 -3.80 9.09
CA LEU A 236 -16.54 -3.71 7.73
C LEU A 236 -16.08 -4.92 6.91
N PRO A 237 -16.92 -5.45 6.01
CA PRO A 237 -16.51 -6.53 5.11
C PRO A 237 -15.45 -6.07 4.13
N ASP A 238 -14.56 -6.99 3.79
CA ASP A 238 -13.61 -6.82 2.71
C ASP A 238 -14.29 -7.07 1.36
N GLY A 239 -13.81 -6.38 0.34
CA GLY A 239 -14.34 -6.51 -1.00
C GLY A 239 -13.63 -5.63 -2.04
N GLU A 240 -13.86 -5.98 -3.29
CA GLU A 240 -13.32 -5.35 -4.51
C GLU A 240 -14.17 -4.13 -4.90
N ASP A 241 -14.34 -3.24 -3.94
CA ASP A 241 -15.07 -1.96 -4.03
C ASP A 241 -14.48 -0.98 -3.01
N VAL A 242 -13.25 -0.55 -3.29
CA VAL A 242 -12.44 0.27 -2.38
C VAL A 242 -13.06 1.65 -2.20
N ASN A 243 -13.71 2.19 -3.24
CA ASN A 243 -14.38 3.48 -3.14
C ASN A 243 -15.80 3.41 -2.55
N ARG A 244 -16.42 2.22 -2.49
CA ARG A 244 -17.77 1.94 -1.97
C ARG A 244 -18.90 2.59 -2.76
N ASP A 245 -18.76 2.65 -4.07
CA ASP A 245 -19.80 3.17 -4.97
C ASP A 245 -20.75 2.08 -5.49
N ASN A 246 -20.60 0.84 -5.02
CA ASN A 246 -21.34 -0.35 -5.42
C ASN A 246 -21.11 -0.79 -6.87
N THR A 247 -20.23 -0.14 -7.61
CA THR A 247 -19.81 -0.55 -8.94
C THR A 247 -18.50 -1.33 -8.88
N SER A 248 -18.02 -1.78 -10.04
CA SER A 248 -16.70 -2.38 -10.18
C SER A 248 -15.96 -1.61 -11.26
N ASN A 249 -14.76 -1.17 -10.93
CA ASN A 249 -13.87 -0.53 -11.88
C ASN A 249 -12.74 -1.49 -12.24
N SER A 250 -12.67 -1.93 -13.49
CA SER A 250 -11.60 -2.83 -13.97
C SER A 250 -10.56 -2.14 -14.85
N ALA A 251 -10.70 -0.82 -15.07
CA ALA A 251 -9.81 -0.08 -15.95
C ALA A 251 -8.63 0.52 -15.19
N ASP A 252 -7.43 0.24 -15.67
CA ASP A 252 -6.19 0.90 -15.24
C ASP A 252 -5.88 2.06 -16.20
N ALA A 253 -5.91 3.28 -15.65
CA ALA A 253 -5.58 4.52 -16.35
C ALA A 253 -5.00 5.50 -15.33
N TYR A 254 -3.68 5.63 -15.25
CA TYR A 254 -3.02 6.37 -14.17
C TYR A 254 -1.68 6.96 -14.60
N TYR A 255 -1.23 7.96 -13.83
CA TYR A 255 0.13 8.47 -13.88
C TYR A 255 1.02 7.72 -12.90
N GLU A 256 2.17 7.24 -13.36
CA GLU A 256 3.16 6.54 -12.54
C GLU A 256 4.37 7.42 -12.21
N TYR A 257 4.79 7.37 -10.95
CA TYR A 257 5.97 8.07 -10.42
C TYR A 257 6.87 7.02 -9.78
N SER A 258 8.12 6.94 -10.24
CA SER A 258 9.12 5.98 -9.74
C SER A 258 10.12 6.70 -8.84
N ILE A 259 10.42 6.09 -7.69
CA ILE A 259 11.38 6.58 -6.70
C ILE A 259 12.37 5.45 -6.42
N GLU A 260 13.60 5.65 -6.86
CA GLU A 260 14.68 4.69 -6.63
C GLU A 260 15.07 4.72 -5.15
N MET A 261 15.05 3.58 -4.48
CA MET A 261 15.42 3.49 -3.07
C MET A 261 16.80 2.84 -2.97
N SER A 262 17.85 3.64 -2.84
CA SER A 262 19.22 3.16 -2.64
C SER A 262 19.87 3.85 -1.42
N PRO A 263 20.96 3.31 -0.86
CA PRO A 263 21.69 3.97 0.23
C PRO A 263 22.22 5.37 -0.13
N GLU A 264 22.36 5.68 -1.42
CA GLU A 264 22.84 6.96 -1.94
C GLU A 264 21.68 7.94 -2.16
N MET A 265 21.12 8.46 -1.06
CA MET A 265 20.05 9.47 -1.10
C MET A 265 20.62 10.90 -0.98
N GLU A 266 20.63 11.61 -2.11
CA GLU A 266 21.15 12.98 -2.22
C GLU A 266 20.06 14.03 -2.46
N ILE A 267 20.20 15.20 -1.83
CA ILE A 267 19.26 16.32 -2.03
C ILE A 267 19.36 16.81 -3.48
N GLY A 268 18.21 17.05 -4.10
CA GLY A 268 18.08 17.52 -5.49
C GLY A 268 17.95 16.40 -6.52
N GLN A 269 18.09 15.14 -6.09
CA GLN A 269 17.87 13.95 -6.92
C GLN A 269 16.66 13.18 -6.42
N ASN A 270 16.05 12.35 -7.29
CA ASN A 270 15.01 11.41 -6.90
C ASN A 270 13.87 12.02 -6.05
N TYR A 271 13.49 13.27 -6.38
CA TYR A 271 12.49 14.07 -5.67
C TYR A 271 12.80 14.47 -4.22
N ILE A 272 14.05 14.29 -3.76
CA ILE A 272 14.49 14.67 -2.42
C ILE A 272 14.75 16.18 -2.38
N THR A 273 14.03 16.91 -1.53
CA THR A 273 14.16 18.38 -1.39
C THR A 273 14.91 18.81 -0.15
N ASP A 274 14.93 17.98 0.89
CA ASP A 274 15.57 18.29 2.17
C ASP A 274 15.99 17.01 2.92
N LYS A 275 16.92 17.17 3.88
CA LYS A 275 17.40 16.10 4.76
C LYS A 275 17.65 16.67 6.15
N VAL A 276 16.99 16.11 7.16
CA VAL A 276 17.22 16.45 8.57
C VAL A 276 17.84 15.26 9.28
N THR A 277 19.03 15.44 9.84
CA THR A 277 19.73 14.39 10.59
C THR A 277 19.80 14.74 12.06
N ASN A 278 19.35 13.83 12.93
CA ASN A 278 19.33 14.02 14.39
C ASN A 278 19.93 12.81 15.11
N THR A 279 20.58 13.05 16.25
CA THR A 279 21.02 12.00 17.16
C THR A 279 19.91 11.70 18.17
N VAL A 280 19.36 10.49 18.13
CA VAL A 280 18.25 10.03 18.98
C VAL A 280 18.74 9.04 20.02
N ALA A 281 18.16 9.07 21.22
CA ALA A 281 18.37 8.05 22.24
C ALA A 281 17.36 6.90 22.02
N LEU A 282 17.88 5.69 21.83
CA LEU A 282 17.09 4.48 21.67
C LEU A 282 16.63 3.93 23.03
N ALA A 283 15.63 3.05 23.01
CA ALA A 283 15.10 2.43 24.24
C ALA A 283 16.13 1.58 24.99
N ASN A 284 17.16 1.08 24.30
CA ASN A 284 18.28 0.34 24.90
C ASN A 284 19.34 1.26 25.54
N GLY A 285 19.18 2.59 25.48
CA GLY A 285 20.11 3.58 26.02
C GLY A 285 21.21 4.04 25.05
N GLU A 286 21.35 3.41 23.89
CA GLU A 286 22.31 3.81 22.86
C GLU A 286 21.85 5.10 22.15
N LYS A 287 22.81 5.82 21.56
CA LYS A 287 22.54 6.98 20.72
C LYS A 287 22.84 6.65 19.27
N GLN A 288 21.90 6.95 18.39
CA GLN A 288 22.05 6.71 16.95
C GLN A 288 21.72 7.96 16.16
N GLN A 289 22.47 8.17 15.08
CA GLN A 289 22.18 9.22 14.11
C GLN A 289 21.17 8.70 13.09
N ILE A 290 20.02 9.36 12.98
CA ILE A 290 18.94 9.02 12.05
C ILE A 290 18.66 10.22 11.15
N ALA A 291 18.58 9.99 9.85
CA ALA A 291 18.17 10.97 8.87
C ALA A 291 16.69 10.80 8.49
N TRP A 292 16.05 11.92 8.18
CA TRP A 292 14.74 12.01 7.56
C TRP A 292 14.86 12.81 6.27
N TYR A 293 14.37 12.26 5.17
CA TYR A 293 14.40 12.88 3.84
C TYR A 293 13.02 13.38 3.48
N GLN A 294 12.94 14.63 3.01
CA GLN A 294 11.71 15.18 2.45
C GLN A 294 11.63 14.81 0.97
N PHE A 295 10.59 14.10 0.58
CA PHE A 295 10.27 13.82 -0.81
C PHE A 295 9.13 14.75 -1.24
N LYS A 296 9.31 15.38 -2.40
CA LYS A 296 8.31 16.25 -3.02
C LYS A 296 8.20 15.91 -4.50
N ILE A 297 7.21 15.10 -4.84
CA ILE A 297 7.04 14.49 -6.16
C ILE A 297 6.01 15.34 -6.94
N PRO A 298 6.42 16.07 -8.00
CA PRO A 298 5.49 16.88 -8.78
C PRO A 298 4.55 15.98 -9.60
N ILE A 299 3.23 16.16 -9.44
CA ILE A 299 2.25 15.29 -10.12
C ILE A 299 2.27 15.44 -11.66
N ILE A 300 2.83 16.54 -12.17
CA ILE A 300 2.97 16.75 -13.61
C ILE A 300 4.09 15.92 -14.26
N LYS A 301 4.97 15.28 -13.47
CA LYS A 301 6.09 14.47 -13.98
C LYS A 301 5.74 12.98 -14.16
N GLY A 302 4.49 12.60 -13.93
CA GLY A 302 4.06 11.22 -14.00
C GLY A 302 4.07 10.67 -15.42
N THR A 303 4.41 9.40 -15.58
CA THR A 303 4.30 8.68 -16.85
C THR A 303 2.87 8.18 -17.04
N ALA A 304 2.20 8.59 -18.11
CA ALA A 304 0.83 8.19 -18.40
C ALA A 304 0.77 6.70 -18.81
N ILE A 305 -0.09 5.94 -18.13
CA ILE A 305 -0.43 4.55 -18.41
C ILE A 305 -1.95 4.47 -18.66
N GLY A 306 -2.38 3.71 -19.68
CA GLY A 306 -3.79 3.42 -19.89
C GLY A 306 -4.66 4.59 -20.37
N ASN A 307 -4.22 5.32 -21.39
CA ASN A 307 -4.99 6.41 -22.03
C ASN A 307 -5.50 7.50 -21.08
N ILE A 308 -4.86 7.71 -19.91
CA ILE A 308 -5.15 8.87 -19.06
C ILE A 308 -4.66 10.14 -19.75
N GLU A 309 -5.51 11.17 -19.79
CA GLU A 309 -5.22 12.42 -20.49
C GLU A 309 -4.92 13.59 -19.54
N ASP A 310 -5.56 13.61 -18.37
CA ASP A 310 -5.50 14.75 -17.46
C ASP A 310 -5.68 14.33 -15.98
N LEU A 311 -5.59 15.30 -15.07
CA LEU A 311 -5.65 15.06 -13.62
C LEU A 311 -7.01 15.48 -13.01
N LYS A 312 -8.08 15.58 -13.82
CA LYS A 312 -9.41 16.05 -13.36
C LYS A 312 -10.26 14.96 -12.70
N SER A 313 -9.89 13.70 -12.84
CA SER A 313 -10.69 12.56 -12.37
C SER A 313 -9.84 11.48 -11.72
N ILE A 314 -9.06 11.87 -10.72
CA ILE A 314 -8.20 10.97 -9.93
C ILE A 314 -9.03 10.29 -8.84
N ARG A 315 -9.22 8.97 -8.96
CA ARG A 315 -10.05 8.20 -8.03
C ARG A 315 -9.25 7.45 -6.98
N PHE A 316 -8.02 7.05 -7.31
CA PHE A 316 -7.20 6.20 -6.46
C PHE A 316 -5.74 6.67 -6.44
N ILE A 317 -5.08 6.37 -5.33
CA ILE A 317 -3.64 6.35 -5.19
C ILE A 317 -3.20 4.92 -4.84
N ARG A 318 -2.24 4.36 -5.58
CA ARG A 318 -1.57 3.10 -5.25
C ARG A 318 -0.11 3.36 -4.96
N THR A 319 0.40 2.76 -3.89
CA THR A 319 1.83 2.69 -3.60
C THR A 319 2.26 1.25 -3.72
N TYR A 320 3.33 0.96 -4.45
CA TYR A 320 3.89 -0.39 -4.48
C TYR A 320 5.42 -0.38 -4.44
N LEU A 321 5.97 -1.48 -3.95
CA LEU A 321 7.40 -1.73 -3.81
C LEU A 321 7.78 -2.92 -4.68
N THR A 322 8.92 -2.85 -5.35
CA THR A 322 9.46 -3.94 -6.19
C THR A 322 11.00 -3.87 -6.23
N ASN A 323 11.66 -4.85 -6.85
CA ASN A 323 13.12 -4.86 -7.07
C ASN A 323 13.97 -4.89 -5.78
N PHE A 324 13.38 -5.17 -4.63
CA PHE A 324 14.11 -5.35 -3.38
C PHE A 324 14.72 -6.75 -3.28
N ALA A 325 16.01 -6.82 -2.95
CA ALA A 325 16.70 -8.11 -2.73
C ALA A 325 16.43 -8.73 -1.35
N ASP A 326 16.02 -7.91 -0.38
CA ASP A 326 15.77 -8.30 1.01
C ASP A 326 14.66 -7.42 1.60
N THR A 327 14.18 -7.77 2.79
CA THR A 327 13.18 -7.03 3.56
C THR A 327 13.56 -5.55 3.70
N THR A 328 12.61 -4.69 3.36
CA THR A 328 12.68 -3.23 3.51
C THR A 328 11.55 -2.72 4.39
N ILE A 329 11.80 -1.63 5.12
CA ILE A 329 10.83 -0.98 6.00
C ILE A 329 10.90 0.52 5.73
N LEU A 330 9.84 1.06 5.14
CA LEU A 330 9.72 2.48 4.85
C LEU A 330 8.82 3.11 5.91
N ARG A 331 9.35 4.06 6.68
CA ARG A 331 8.57 4.82 7.66
C ARG A 331 8.35 6.22 7.16
N MET A 332 7.10 6.54 6.87
CA MET A 332 6.70 7.80 6.24
C MET A 332 5.88 8.64 7.21
N ALA A 333 6.36 9.84 7.51
CA ALA A 333 5.61 10.85 8.23
C ALA A 333 5.03 11.88 7.26
N LYS A 334 3.92 12.52 7.66
CA LYS A 334 3.28 13.60 6.89
C LYS A 334 3.09 13.28 5.39
N MET A 335 2.70 12.05 5.06
CA MET A 335 2.36 11.71 3.67
C MET A 335 1.06 12.41 3.27
N GLN A 336 1.13 13.33 2.31
CA GLN A 336 0.02 14.22 1.95
C GLN A 336 0.05 14.65 0.47
N LEU A 337 -1.10 15.05 -0.03
CA LEU A 337 -1.24 15.76 -1.31
C LEU A 337 -1.17 17.25 -1.03
N LEU A 338 -0.13 17.92 -1.54
CA LEU A 338 0.10 19.33 -1.31
C LEU A 338 -0.58 20.15 -2.41
N ARG A 339 -1.43 21.07 -1.98
CA ARG A 339 -2.05 22.10 -2.81
C ARG A 339 -1.11 23.29 -2.96
N GLY A 340 -0.95 23.79 -4.18
CA GLY A 340 -0.34 25.09 -4.45
C GLY A 340 -1.34 26.23 -4.17
N GLU A 341 -0.87 27.31 -3.54
CA GLU A 341 -1.64 28.56 -3.47
C GLU A 341 -1.59 29.34 -4.79
N TRP A 342 -0.55 29.10 -5.59
CA TRP A 342 -0.32 29.74 -6.88
C TRP A 342 -0.51 28.75 -8.01
N ARG A 343 -1.10 29.21 -9.12
CA ARG A 343 -1.18 28.43 -10.36
C ARG A 343 -0.10 28.88 -11.32
N ARG A 344 0.62 27.92 -11.89
CA ARG A 344 1.57 28.21 -12.97
C ARG A 344 0.81 28.72 -14.19
N PHE A 345 1.27 29.85 -14.73
CA PHE A 345 0.76 30.34 -16.00
C PHE A 345 1.27 29.45 -17.14
N ASN A 346 0.37 29.00 -18.00
CA ASN A 346 0.66 28.13 -19.14
C ASN A 346 1.31 26.78 -18.79
N ALA A 347 0.82 26.10 -17.76
CA ALA A 347 1.33 24.79 -17.35
C ALA A 347 1.17 23.72 -18.46
N GLU A 348 0.14 23.85 -19.29
CA GLU A 348 -0.13 23.01 -20.46
C GLU A 348 0.81 23.29 -21.65
N GLY A 349 1.58 24.39 -21.59
CA GLY A 349 2.41 24.85 -22.70
C GLY A 349 1.59 25.16 -23.97
N SER A 350 0.42 25.75 -23.86
CA SER A 350 -0.28 26.31 -25.00
C SER A 350 0.53 27.44 -25.63
N SER A 351 0.62 27.42 -26.95
CA SER A 351 1.28 28.48 -27.72
C SER A 351 0.51 29.80 -27.69
N ASP A 352 -0.76 29.76 -27.28
CA ASP A 352 -1.62 30.94 -27.14
C ASP A 352 -1.43 31.65 -25.77
N LYS A 353 -0.81 30.97 -24.80
CA LYS A 353 -0.59 31.48 -23.44
C LYS A 353 0.89 31.80 -23.21
N VAL A 354 1.44 32.70 -24.03
CA VAL A 354 2.86 33.03 -23.99
C VAL A 354 3.10 34.36 -23.28
N LEU A 355 4.06 34.37 -22.35
CA LEU A 355 4.69 35.59 -21.85
C LEU A 355 5.98 35.82 -22.65
N ALA A 356 5.92 36.59 -23.71
CA ALA A 356 7.09 36.92 -24.53
C ALA A 356 7.17 38.40 -24.84
N ASP A 357 8.38 38.85 -25.08
CA ASP A 357 8.64 40.18 -25.60
C ASP A 357 7.85 40.38 -26.91
N PRO A 358 7.12 41.49 -27.10
CA PRO A 358 6.38 41.78 -28.33
C PRO A 358 7.21 41.63 -29.62
N VAL A 359 8.53 41.82 -29.56
CA VAL A 359 9.45 41.68 -30.69
C VAL A 359 9.62 40.23 -31.14
N LEU A 360 9.39 39.25 -30.27
CA LEU A 360 9.45 37.81 -30.59
C LEU A 360 8.18 37.30 -31.31
N GLY A 361 7.18 38.17 -31.50
CA GLY A 361 5.93 37.85 -32.17
C GLY A 361 4.93 37.11 -31.27
N THR A 362 3.84 36.63 -31.87
CA THR A 362 2.71 36.01 -31.14
C THR A 362 2.89 34.51 -30.87
N ASN A 363 3.97 33.90 -31.38
CA ASN A 363 4.16 32.45 -31.31
C ASN A 363 5.64 32.03 -31.21
N PRO A 364 6.37 32.50 -30.18
CA PRO A 364 7.77 32.13 -30.01
C PRO A 364 7.91 30.63 -29.68
N ILE A 365 9.05 30.07 -30.09
CA ILE A 365 9.40 28.67 -29.83
C ILE A 365 9.59 28.48 -28.32
N LYS A 366 9.02 27.42 -27.74
CA LYS A 366 9.24 27.07 -26.32
C LYS A 366 10.72 26.81 -26.06
N ASP A 367 11.27 27.46 -25.05
CA ASP A 367 12.68 27.40 -24.67
C ASP A 367 13.05 26.18 -23.80
N GLN A 368 12.13 25.23 -23.62
CA GLN A 368 12.26 24.05 -22.74
C GLN A 368 12.59 24.39 -21.28
N SER A 369 12.38 25.64 -20.85
CA SER A 369 12.55 26.06 -19.48
C SER A 369 11.54 25.37 -18.56
N THR A 370 11.99 24.92 -17.39
CA THR A 370 11.12 24.34 -16.36
C THR A 370 10.86 25.36 -15.25
N LEU A 371 9.60 25.72 -15.04
CA LEU A 371 9.18 26.54 -13.90
C LEU A 371 8.61 25.65 -12.79
N GLU A 372 9.20 25.74 -11.61
CA GLU A 372 8.76 25.07 -10.39
C GLU A 372 8.37 26.12 -9.35
N VAL A 373 7.16 26.01 -8.81
CA VAL A 373 6.66 26.86 -7.73
C VAL A 373 6.56 25.99 -6.49
N SER A 374 7.20 26.42 -5.41
CA SER A 374 7.18 25.70 -4.13
C SER A 374 7.06 26.70 -3.00
N THR A 375 6.42 26.26 -1.92
CA THR A 375 6.51 26.91 -0.61
C THR A 375 7.75 26.43 0.13
N VAL A 376 8.29 27.29 0.99
CA VAL A 376 9.34 26.96 1.96
C VAL A 376 8.87 27.45 3.33
N SER A 377 9.11 26.65 4.38
CA SER A 377 8.72 26.97 5.75
C SER A 377 9.95 27.00 6.66
N ILE A 378 9.93 27.82 7.70
CA ILE A 378 11.02 27.90 8.69
C ILE A 378 11.09 26.63 9.55
N GLU A 379 9.94 26.04 9.84
CA GLU A 379 9.82 24.80 10.61
C GLU A 379 10.36 23.59 9.84
N GLU A 380 10.17 23.56 8.52
CA GLU A 380 10.52 22.41 7.68
C GLU A 380 11.87 22.60 6.98
N ASN A 381 12.16 23.80 6.49
CA ASN A 381 13.33 24.11 5.67
C ASN A 381 14.33 25.07 6.34
N GLY A 382 14.19 25.32 7.64
CA GLY A 382 15.11 26.19 8.39
C GLY A 382 16.55 25.67 8.47
N LYS A 383 16.77 24.38 8.16
CA LYS A 383 18.10 23.74 8.10
C LYS A 383 18.50 23.29 6.69
N ARG A 384 17.77 23.75 5.66
CA ARG A 384 17.99 23.33 4.28
C ARG A 384 19.40 23.69 3.80
N THR A 385 19.99 22.82 2.99
CA THR A 385 21.27 23.04 2.29
C THR A 385 21.00 23.19 0.78
N PRO A 386 21.66 24.12 0.05
CA PRO A 386 22.81 24.95 0.44
C PRO A 386 22.44 26.23 1.21
N ILE A 387 21.18 26.68 1.12
CA ILE A 387 20.72 27.93 1.72
C ILE A 387 19.57 27.61 2.69
N PRO A 388 19.75 27.83 4.00
CA PRO A 388 18.66 27.66 4.96
C PRO A 388 17.62 28.78 4.77
N TYR A 389 16.36 28.46 5.01
CA TYR A 389 15.31 29.47 5.08
C TYR A 389 15.37 30.14 6.46
N VAL A 390 15.50 31.47 6.54
CA VAL A 390 15.71 32.24 7.78
C VAL A 390 14.73 33.39 7.93
#